data_AF-A0A8E0VLN9-F1
#
_entry.id   AF-A0A8E0VLN9-F1
#
_cell.length_a   1.000
_cell.length_b   1.000
_cell.length_c   1.000
_cell.angle_alpha   90.00
_cell.angle_beta   90.00
_cell.angle_gamma   90.00
#
_symmetry.space_group_name_H-M   'P 1'
#
loop_
_entity.id
_entity.type
_entity.pdbx_description
1 polymer ?
#
loop_
_entity_poly.entity_id
_entity_poly.type
_entity_poly.pdbx_seq_one_letter_code
_entity_poly.pdbx_strand_id
1 'polypeptide(L)'
;MKKPFVSGKIVLCCFVLLLVTGIESTWFDGAIYNYLPAASISFCSRKLNISSQVGCSSKLTGSAGILWMANNSDDVTHIISETTSRDVMLVLDFHLFINVSLMRSVRLSPIVTGLLVFSPLPDFDTPPFSESSGCPNSESSFYGPQHECNVTPMWNPAGSEYSSIDWPFPVALVQDPNDVIKNDLLKCFSHYNIQPKDDTRCTVEINNPMAAVRSTTVCNRRQYLMSLQPFKVGT
;
A
#
# COMPACT_ATOMS: atom_id res chain seq x y z
N MET A 1 -53.85 -20.39 -32.14
CA MET A 1 -53.20 -19.99 -30.87
C MET A 1 -51.91 -20.80 -30.69
N LYS A 2 -50.74 -20.21 -30.94
CA LYS A 2 -49.42 -20.84 -30.72
C LYS A 2 -48.93 -20.49 -29.30
N LYS A 3 -48.72 -21.49 -28.44
CA LYS A 3 -48.07 -21.32 -27.14
C LYS A 3 -46.55 -21.15 -27.35
N PRO A 4 -45.86 -20.20 -26.69
CA PRO A 4 -44.41 -20.17 -26.69
C PRO A 4 -43.89 -21.11 -25.59
N PHE A 5 -43.50 -22.33 -25.95
CA PHE A 5 -42.94 -23.33 -25.02
C PHE A 5 -41.39 -23.27 -24.94
N VAL A 6 -40.77 -22.16 -25.35
CA VAL A 6 -39.31 -22.07 -25.56
C VAL A 6 -38.61 -21.13 -24.56
N SER A 7 -39.27 -20.70 -23.48
CA SER A 7 -38.68 -19.73 -22.54
C SER A 7 -37.99 -20.36 -21.33
N GLY A 8 -38.58 -21.38 -20.69
CA GLY A 8 -38.04 -21.93 -19.42
C GLY A 8 -36.73 -22.71 -19.56
N LYS A 9 -36.53 -23.45 -20.66
CA LYS A 9 -35.29 -24.23 -20.87
C LYS A 9 -34.09 -23.35 -21.23
N ILE A 10 -34.32 -22.24 -21.94
CA ILE A 10 -33.25 -21.30 -22.30
C ILE A 10 -32.81 -20.51 -21.07
N VAL A 11 -33.76 -20.04 -20.26
CA VAL A 11 -33.45 -19.33 -19.00
C VAL A 11 -32.69 -20.23 -18.02
N LEU A 12 -33.10 -21.50 -17.87
CA LEU A 12 -32.39 -22.47 -17.03
C LEU A 12 -30.99 -22.78 -17.56
N CYS A 13 -30.82 -22.91 -18.88
CA CYS A 13 -29.52 -23.14 -19.51
C CYS A 13 -28.58 -21.95 -19.33
N CYS A 14 -29.08 -20.71 -19.51
CA CYS A 14 -28.30 -19.50 -19.24
C CYS A 14 -27.91 -19.37 -17.76
N PHE A 15 -28.78 -19.74 -16.83
CA PHE A 15 -28.47 -19.74 -15.39
C PHE A 15 -27.38 -20.77 -15.05
N VAL A 16 -27.47 -21.98 -15.62
CA VAL A 16 -26.45 -23.03 -15.44
C VAL A 16 -25.11 -22.61 -16.06
N LEU A 17 -25.12 -22.00 -17.25
CA LEU A 17 -23.91 -21.46 -17.88
C LEU A 17 -23.26 -20.37 -17.03
N LEU A 18 -24.04 -19.43 -16.48
CA LEU A 18 -23.52 -18.37 -15.61
C LEU A 18 -22.91 -18.94 -14.32
N LEU A 19 -23.52 -19.98 -13.74
CA LEU A 19 -22.99 -20.65 -12.55
C LEU A 19 -21.68 -21.40 -12.85
N VAL A 20 -21.58 -22.09 -13.99
CA VAL A 20 -20.34 -22.78 -14.40
C VAL A 20 -19.21 -21.77 -14.66
N THR A 21 -19.49 -20.66 -15.34
CA THR A 21 -18.47 -19.63 -15.59
C THR A 21 -17.96 -18.96 -14.30
N GLY A 22 -18.83 -18.80 -13.30
CA GLY A 22 -18.44 -18.22 -12.01
C GLY A 22 -17.58 -19.16 -11.15
N ILE A 23 -17.73 -20.48 -11.29
CA ILE A 23 -16.93 -21.46 -10.57
C ILE A 23 -15.52 -21.56 -11.18
N GLU A 24 -15.43 -21.65 -12.52
CA GLU A 24 -14.14 -21.74 -13.21
C GLU A 24 -13.24 -20.53 -12.95
N SER A 25 -13.80 -19.31 -12.96
CA SER A 25 -13.01 -18.08 -12.76
C SER A 25 -12.29 -18.03 -11.41
N THR A 26 -12.90 -18.55 -10.34
CA THR A 26 -12.30 -18.51 -8.99
C THR A 26 -11.15 -19.50 -8.83
N TRP A 27 -11.16 -20.61 -9.56
CA TRP A 27 -10.09 -21.60 -9.51
C TRP A 27 -8.84 -21.09 -10.23
N PHE A 28 -9.00 -20.49 -11.42
CA PHE A 28 -7.88 -19.90 -12.16
C PHE A 28 -7.22 -18.77 -11.37
N ASP A 29 -8.02 -17.94 -10.70
CA ASP A 29 -7.52 -16.86 -9.84
C ASP A 29 -6.62 -17.39 -8.72
N GLY A 30 -7.07 -18.42 -7.98
CA GLY A 30 -6.28 -19.05 -6.91
C GLY A 30 -5.08 -19.87 -7.39
N ALA A 31 -5.01 -20.22 -8.69
CA ALA A 31 -3.83 -20.86 -9.28
C ALA A 31 -2.72 -19.86 -9.65
N ILE A 32 -3.07 -18.58 -9.81
CA ILE A 32 -2.16 -17.51 -10.24
C ILE A 32 -1.80 -16.60 -9.06
N TYR A 33 -2.79 -16.19 -8.26
CA TYR A 33 -2.65 -15.23 -7.19
C TYR A 33 -2.69 -15.89 -5.83
N ASN A 34 -1.80 -15.45 -4.94
CA ASN A 34 -1.85 -15.75 -3.53
C ASN A 34 -2.23 -14.48 -2.75
N TYR A 35 -3.45 -14.46 -2.22
CA TYR A 35 -3.96 -13.32 -1.47
C TYR A 35 -3.51 -13.39 -0.01
N LEU A 36 -2.83 -12.33 0.43
CA LEU A 36 -2.49 -12.15 1.84
C LEU A 36 -3.76 -11.87 2.67
N PRO A 37 -3.88 -12.42 3.89
CA PRO A 37 -5.04 -12.18 4.74
C PRO A 37 -5.22 -10.70 5.05
N ALA A 38 -6.40 -10.14 4.76
CA ALA A 38 -6.68 -8.72 5.01
C ALA A 38 -6.54 -8.33 6.50
N ALA A 39 -6.81 -9.27 7.42
CA ALA A 39 -6.64 -9.05 8.85
C ALA A 39 -5.17 -8.86 9.28
N SER A 40 -4.23 -9.32 8.47
CA SER A 40 -2.79 -9.18 8.71
C SER A 40 -2.20 -7.93 8.07
N ILE A 41 -2.99 -7.13 7.34
CA ILE A 41 -2.46 -6.01 6.55
C ILE A 41 -3.12 -4.70 6.95
N SER A 42 -2.30 -3.69 7.21
CA SER A 42 -2.73 -2.32 7.44
C SER A 42 -2.14 -1.39 6.39
N PHE A 43 -3.01 -0.75 5.60
CA PHE A 43 -2.58 0.14 4.52
C PHE A 43 -2.37 1.57 5.01
N CYS A 44 -1.25 2.17 4.60
CA CYS A 44 -1.08 3.61 4.66
C CYS A 44 -2.13 4.28 3.76
N SER A 45 -2.84 5.26 4.32
CA SER A 45 -3.95 5.94 3.65
C SER A 45 -3.66 7.42 3.47
N ARG A 46 -4.06 7.98 2.32
CA ARG A 46 -3.89 9.40 2.03
C ARG A 46 -4.77 10.26 2.93
N LYS A 47 -4.16 11.28 3.54
CA LYS A 47 -4.85 12.35 4.27
C LYS A 47 -4.55 13.68 3.58
N LEU A 48 -5.47 14.63 3.69
CA LEU A 48 -5.37 15.93 3.04
C LEU A 48 -5.28 17.04 4.09
N ASN A 49 -4.43 18.02 3.82
CA ASN A 49 -4.42 19.32 4.48
C ASN A 49 -5.05 20.36 3.53
N ILE A 50 -5.20 21.61 3.95
CA ILE A 50 -5.77 22.73 3.18
C ILE A 50 -5.04 22.92 1.85
N SER A 51 -3.71 22.80 1.86
CA SER A 51 -2.81 23.06 0.73
C SER A 51 -2.06 21.84 0.20
N SER A 52 -1.99 20.75 0.97
CA SER A 52 -1.14 19.59 0.65
C SER A 52 -1.85 18.26 0.94
N GLN A 53 -1.13 17.17 0.67
CA GLN A 53 -1.52 15.80 1.00
C GLN A 53 -0.36 15.10 1.70
N VAL A 54 -0.69 14.06 2.47
CA VAL A 54 0.25 13.17 3.15
C VAL A 54 -0.29 11.73 3.07
N GLY A 55 0.52 10.75 3.42
CA GLY A 55 0.17 9.33 3.37
C GLY A 55 0.45 8.72 2.00
N CYS A 56 -0.30 7.68 1.64
CA CYS A 56 0.03 6.80 0.51
C CYS A 56 -1.20 6.43 -0.32
N SER A 57 -0.97 5.93 -1.54
CA SER A 57 -2.00 5.40 -2.44
C SER A 57 -1.36 4.51 -3.50
N SER A 58 -2.04 3.44 -3.89
CA SER A 58 -1.70 2.73 -5.12
C SER A 58 -2.17 3.47 -6.36
N LYS A 59 -1.75 2.99 -7.53
CA LYS A 59 -2.41 3.29 -8.81
C LYS A 59 -3.85 2.74 -8.79
N LEU A 60 -4.71 3.25 -9.67
CA LEU A 60 -6.13 2.87 -9.74
C LEU A 60 -6.35 1.37 -9.98
N THR A 61 -5.45 0.74 -10.74
CA THR A 61 -5.47 -0.69 -11.08
C THR A 61 -4.54 -1.52 -10.18
N GLY A 62 -4.17 -0.99 -9.01
CA GLY A 62 -3.12 -1.57 -8.16
C GLY A 62 -1.70 -1.20 -8.60
N SER A 63 -0.76 -1.28 -7.65
CA SER A 63 0.66 -1.08 -7.89
C SER A 63 1.37 -2.43 -7.74
N ALA A 64 1.74 -3.04 -8.87
CA ALA A 64 2.52 -4.27 -8.91
C ALA A 64 4.02 -3.98 -9.07
N GLY A 65 4.84 -4.87 -8.54
CA GLY A 65 6.29 -4.84 -8.73
C GLY A 65 6.96 -6.19 -8.46
N ILE A 66 8.17 -6.35 -8.99
CA ILE A 66 9.05 -7.48 -8.71
C ILE A 66 9.44 -7.44 -7.23
N LEU A 67 9.21 -8.54 -6.53
CA LEU A 67 9.51 -8.68 -5.11
C LEU A 67 11.03 -8.61 -4.86
N TRP A 68 11.46 -7.68 -4.00
CA TRP A 68 12.82 -7.65 -3.49
C TRP A 68 12.79 -7.57 -1.97
N MET A 69 13.41 -8.55 -1.32
CA MET A 69 13.53 -8.59 0.15
C MET A 69 14.89 -8.04 0.56
N ALA A 70 14.91 -7.12 1.52
CA ALA A 70 16.13 -6.53 2.06
C ALA A 70 16.28 -6.89 3.54
N ASN A 71 17.45 -7.39 3.92
CA ASN A 71 17.75 -7.78 5.30
C ASN A 71 18.48 -6.66 6.06
N ASN A 72 19.18 -5.79 5.35
CA ASN A 72 19.97 -4.69 5.92
C ASN A 72 19.91 -3.43 5.03
N SER A 73 20.51 -2.32 5.50
CA SER A 73 20.53 -1.04 4.77
C SER A 73 21.31 -1.07 3.46
N ASP A 74 22.34 -1.90 3.38
CA ASP A 74 23.19 -2.03 2.19
C ASP A 74 22.43 -2.75 1.08
N ASP A 75 21.66 -3.79 1.42
CA ASP A 75 20.73 -4.47 0.50
C ASP A 75 19.76 -3.45 -0.11
N VAL A 76 19.12 -2.62 0.72
CA VAL A 76 18.17 -1.60 0.25
C VAL A 76 18.87 -0.63 -0.71
N THR A 77 20.06 -0.16 -0.36
CA THR A 77 20.82 0.80 -1.17
C THR A 77 21.26 0.19 -2.49
N HIS A 78 21.69 -1.08 -2.48
CA HIS A 78 22.01 -1.84 -3.68
C HIS A 78 20.79 -1.97 -4.59
N ILE A 79 19.65 -2.44 -4.05
CA ILE A 79 18.40 -2.62 -4.80
C ILE A 79 17.97 -1.31 -5.47
N ILE A 80 17.93 -0.19 -4.74
CA ILE A 80 17.46 1.09 -5.30
C ILE A 80 18.46 1.74 -6.26
N SER A 81 19.73 1.33 -6.23
CA SER A 81 20.77 1.78 -7.17
C SER A 81 20.77 0.98 -8.47
N GLU A 82 20.15 -0.20 -8.48
CA GLU A 82 20.14 -1.10 -9.62
C GLU A 82 19.23 -0.56 -10.73
N THR A 83 19.81 -0.33 -11.90
CA THR A 83 19.11 0.33 -13.02
C THR A 83 18.32 -0.61 -13.92
N THR A 84 18.55 -1.92 -13.77
CA THR A 84 18.01 -2.99 -14.61
C THR A 84 16.57 -3.36 -14.26
N SER A 85 16.20 -3.27 -12.97
CA SER A 85 14.87 -3.61 -12.49
C SER A 85 14.00 -2.35 -12.43
N ARG A 86 12.92 -2.33 -13.23
CA ARG A 86 11.84 -1.35 -13.07
C ARG A 86 10.71 -1.99 -12.28
N ASP A 87 9.96 -1.17 -11.56
CA ASP A 87 8.81 -1.58 -10.77
C ASP A 87 9.17 -2.60 -9.66
N VAL A 88 9.90 -2.14 -8.64
CA VAL A 88 10.32 -2.93 -7.47
C VAL A 88 9.29 -2.79 -6.34
N MET A 89 8.80 -3.93 -5.86
CA MET A 89 8.11 -4.02 -4.57
C MET A 89 9.14 -4.35 -3.49
N LEU A 90 9.49 -3.36 -2.68
CA LEU A 90 10.47 -3.54 -1.61
C LEU A 90 9.80 -4.13 -0.37
N VAL A 91 10.38 -5.18 0.18
CA VAL A 91 9.93 -5.84 1.40
C VAL A 91 11.04 -5.77 2.44
N LEU A 92 10.71 -5.20 3.60
CA LEU A 92 11.68 -4.97 4.66
C LEU A 92 11.07 -5.13 6.06
N ASP A 93 11.94 -5.30 7.04
CA ASP A 93 11.58 -5.32 8.45
C ASP A 93 11.48 -3.90 9.03
N PHE A 94 10.68 -3.75 10.08
CA PHE A 94 10.41 -2.47 10.73
C PHE A 94 11.67 -1.66 11.10
N HIS A 95 12.75 -2.32 11.51
CA HIS A 95 14.00 -1.63 11.87
C HIS A 95 14.66 -0.86 10.70
N LEU A 96 14.46 -1.32 9.46
CA LEU A 96 14.89 -0.58 8.26
C LEU A 96 13.93 0.55 7.93
N PHE A 97 12.63 0.35 8.17
CA PHE A 97 11.60 1.35 7.94
C PHE A 97 11.79 2.59 8.81
N ILE A 98 12.15 2.44 10.09
CA ILE A 98 12.34 3.59 11.00
C ILE A 98 13.61 4.41 10.71
N ASN A 99 14.48 3.95 9.80
CA ASN A 99 15.64 4.71 9.37
C ASN A 99 15.23 5.80 8.36
N VAL A 100 15.09 7.03 8.86
CA VAL A 100 14.62 8.20 8.10
C VAL A 100 15.50 8.48 6.87
N SER A 101 16.81 8.38 7.01
CA SER A 101 17.75 8.63 5.91
C SER A 101 17.63 7.59 4.81
N LEU A 102 17.49 6.31 5.19
CA LEU A 102 17.29 5.21 4.25
C LEU A 102 15.95 5.35 3.52
N MET A 103 14.86 5.57 4.27
CA MET A 103 13.53 5.73 3.68
C MET A 103 13.39 6.97 2.81
N ARG A 104 14.16 8.04 3.09
CA ARG A 104 14.26 9.19 2.18
C ARG A 104 14.80 8.77 0.81
N SER A 105 15.83 7.93 0.77
CA SER A 105 16.40 7.40 -0.48
C SER A 105 15.42 6.50 -1.21
N VAL A 106 14.75 5.59 -0.49
CA VAL A 106 13.69 4.72 -1.06
C VAL A 106 12.57 5.55 -1.67
N ARG A 107 12.10 6.59 -0.97
CA ARG A 107 11.03 7.49 -1.44
C ARG A 107 11.41 8.25 -2.72
N LEU A 108 12.68 8.63 -2.86
CA LEU A 108 13.17 9.36 -4.04
C LEU A 108 13.52 8.44 -5.20
N SER A 109 13.55 7.13 -4.97
CA SER A 109 13.89 6.15 -5.99
C SER A 109 12.79 6.05 -7.06
N PRO A 110 13.12 6.15 -8.36
CA PRO A 110 12.14 6.06 -9.44
C PRO A 110 11.71 4.63 -9.75
N ILE A 111 12.42 3.62 -9.22
CA ILE A 111 12.14 2.21 -9.52
C ILE A 111 11.20 1.56 -8.51
N VAL A 112 11.03 2.14 -7.31
CA VAL A 112 10.20 1.56 -6.25
C VAL A 112 8.72 1.87 -6.52
N THR A 113 7.90 0.82 -6.60
CA THR A 113 6.44 0.93 -6.86
C THR A 113 5.57 0.61 -5.66
N GLY A 114 6.15 0.10 -4.58
CA GLY A 114 5.45 -0.14 -3.33
C GLY A 114 6.40 -0.61 -2.23
N LEU A 115 5.90 -0.56 -1.00
CA LEU A 115 6.64 -0.94 0.20
C LEU A 115 5.79 -1.82 1.10
N LEU A 116 6.30 -3.00 1.44
CA LEU A 116 5.74 -3.90 2.43
C LEU A 116 6.66 -3.90 3.66
N VAL A 117 6.11 -3.58 4.83
CA VAL A 117 6.86 -3.49 6.08
C VAL A 117 6.36 -4.56 7.02
N PHE A 118 7.22 -5.46 7.48
CA PHE A 118 6.86 -6.42 8.52
C PHE A 118 6.94 -5.76 9.90
N SER A 119 5.86 -5.89 10.68
CA SER A 119 5.81 -5.41 12.06
C SER A 119 6.85 -6.14 12.92
N PRO A 120 7.45 -5.47 13.91
CA PRO A 120 8.37 -6.14 14.82
C PRO A 120 7.63 -7.23 15.62
N LEU A 121 8.31 -8.33 15.91
CA LEU A 121 7.81 -9.32 16.85
C LEU A 121 7.78 -8.73 18.27
N PRO A 122 6.85 -9.14 19.15
CA PRO A 122 6.67 -8.55 20.48
C PRO A 122 7.93 -8.54 21.35
N ASP A 123 8.82 -9.51 21.15
CA ASP A 123 10.05 -9.69 21.95
C ASP A 123 11.26 -8.92 21.41
N PHE A 124 11.11 -8.16 20.31
CA PHE A 124 12.19 -7.43 19.69
C PHE A 124 12.33 -6.03 20.29
N ASP A 125 13.54 -5.69 20.77
CA ASP A 125 13.84 -4.35 21.28
C ASP A 125 13.90 -3.36 20.09
N THR A 126 12.80 -2.66 19.85
CA THR A 126 12.72 -1.66 18.79
C THR A 126 13.19 -0.30 19.29
N PRO A 127 14.05 0.42 18.54
CA PRO A 127 14.40 1.79 18.88
C PRO A 127 13.15 2.66 19.08
N PRO A 128 13.18 3.65 19.99
CA PRO A 128 12.07 4.56 20.17
C PRO A 128 11.68 5.23 18.85
N PHE A 129 10.42 5.04 18.44
CA PHE A 129 9.91 5.57 17.19
C PHE A 129 8.49 6.10 17.39
N SER A 130 8.26 7.31 16.89
CA SER A 130 6.93 7.88 16.77
C SER A 130 6.76 8.45 15.36
N GLU A 131 5.67 8.11 14.67
CA GLU A 131 5.33 8.71 13.37
C GLU A 131 4.93 10.19 13.46
N SER A 132 4.57 10.67 14.65
CA SER A 132 4.19 12.06 14.89
C SER A 132 5.41 13.00 14.86
N SER A 133 5.17 14.31 14.85
CA SER A 133 6.21 15.32 14.97
C SER A 133 6.76 15.40 16.39
N GLY A 134 7.95 16.03 16.53
CA GLY A 134 8.55 16.30 17.83
C GLY A 134 7.74 17.27 18.70
N CYS A 135 6.91 18.09 18.06
CA CYS A 135 5.95 18.99 18.69
C CYS A 135 4.58 18.87 18.01
N PRO A 136 3.72 17.95 18.48
CA PRO A 136 2.41 17.74 17.89
C PRO A 136 1.52 18.99 17.97
N ASN A 137 0.74 19.26 16.94
CA ASN A 137 -0.24 20.36 16.87
C ASN A 137 0.33 21.79 17.05
N SER A 138 1.64 21.97 16.83
CA SER A 138 2.33 23.26 17.00
C SER A 138 1.64 24.43 16.29
N GLU A 139 1.18 24.22 15.05
CA GLU A 139 0.53 25.24 14.22
C GLU A 139 -0.90 25.57 14.65
N SER A 140 -1.52 24.71 15.46
CA SER A 140 -2.87 24.91 16.01
C SER A 140 -2.84 25.36 17.48
N SER A 141 -1.64 25.62 18.00
CA SER A 141 -1.42 26.06 19.37
C SER A 141 -2.01 27.45 19.61
N PHE A 142 -2.58 27.65 20.79
CA PHE A 142 -2.96 28.97 21.28
C PHE A 142 -1.74 29.86 21.55
N TYR A 143 -0.63 29.26 22.01
CA TYR A 143 0.58 29.98 22.44
C TYR A 143 1.61 30.09 21.32
N GLY A 144 1.37 29.43 20.18
CA GLY A 144 2.24 29.44 19.01
C GLY A 144 3.43 28.48 19.12
N PRO A 145 3.99 28.06 17.97
CA PRO A 145 5.00 27.00 17.91
C PRO A 145 6.29 27.35 18.66
N GLN A 146 6.67 28.63 18.70
CA GLN A 146 7.92 29.07 19.34
C GLN A 146 7.89 28.90 20.87
N HIS A 147 6.73 29.07 21.49
CA HIS A 147 6.59 29.01 22.95
C HIS A 147 6.35 27.58 23.44
N GLU A 148 5.61 26.76 22.69
CA GLU A 148 5.30 25.38 23.11
C GLU A 148 6.32 24.34 22.66
N CYS A 149 6.99 24.55 21.52
CA CYS A 149 7.90 23.54 20.98
C CYS A 149 9.34 23.73 21.42
N ASN A 150 9.72 24.91 21.89
CA ASN A 150 11.07 25.18 22.41
C ASN A 150 11.17 24.88 23.91
N VAL A 151 10.77 23.67 24.29
CA VAL A 151 10.79 23.17 25.67
C VAL A 151 11.80 22.03 25.82
N THR A 152 12.40 21.91 27.01
CA THR A 152 13.32 20.82 27.33
C THR A 152 12.78 20.07 28.56
N PRO A 153 12.50 18.75 28.47
CA PRO A 153 12.58 17.92 27.25
C PRO A 153 11.50 18.28 26.21
N MET A 154 11.75 17.96 24.93
CA MET A 154 10.73 18.07 23.88
C MET A 154 9.50 17.20 24.20
N TRP A 155 8.32 17.59 23.72
CA TRP A 155 7.08 16.83 23.90
C TRP A 155 7.17 15.40 23.36
N ASN A 156 7.79 15.23 22.20
CA ASN A 156 7.97 13.92 21.58
C ASN A 156 9.39 13.75 21.03
N PRO A 157 10.37 13.36 21.87
CA PRO A 157 11.76 13.24 21.44
C PRO A 157 11.99 12.18 20.35
N ALA A 158 11.09 11.19 20.24
CA ALA A 158 11.14 10.14 19.22
C ALA A 158 10.33 10.49 17.94
N GLY A 159 9.85 11.73 17.82
CA GLY A 159 9.06 12.19 16.68
C GLY A 159 9.86 12.19 15.38
N SER A 160 9.42 11.40 14.41
CA SER A 160 10.06 11.21 13.10
C SER A 160 9.37 11.94 11.96
N GLU A 161 8.17 12.50 12.20
CA GLU A 161 7.31 13.12 11.18
C GLU A 161 6.86 12.20 10.03
N TYR A 162 6.99 10.87 10.19
CA TYR A 162 6.57 9.90 9.16
C TYR A 162 5.10 10.04 8.74
N SER A 163 4.23 10.41 9.68
CA SER A 163 2.80 10.64 9.43
C SER A 163 2.53 11.85 8.51
N SER A 164 3.52 12.73 8.32
CA SER A 164 3.47 13.92 7.46
C SER A 164 4.09 13.69 6.08
N ILE A 165 4.59 12.50 5.78
CA ILE A 165 5.22 12.17 4.50
C ILE A 165 4.14 11.87 3.45
N ASP A 166 4.23 12.52 2.28
CA ASP A 166 3.54 12.08 1.06
C ASP A 166 4.41 11.04 0.34
N TRP A 167 3.95 9.80 0.32
CA TRP A 167 4.61 8.68 -0.32
C TRP A 167 4.13 8.55 -1.78
N PRO A 168 5.05 8.42 -2.76
CA PRO A 168 4.68 8.33 -4.17
C PRO A 168 4.12 6.95 -4.57
N PHE A 169 4.20 5.98 -3.67
CA PHE A 169 3.76 4.59 -3.83
C PHE A 169 2.99 4.12 -2.58
N PRO A 170 2.24 3.01 -2.65
CA PRO A 170 1.56 2.46 -1.50
C PRO A 170 2.55 1.83 -0.50
N VAL A 171 2.24 2.01 0.78
CA VAL A 171 2.95 1.39 1.90
C VAL A 171 1.95 0.55 2.69
N ALA A 172 2.31 -0.68 3.03
CA ALA A 172 1.49 -1.57 3.83
C ALA A 172 2.31 -2.20 4.95
N LEU A 173 1.75 -2.18 6.16
CA LEU A 173 2.28 -2.88 7.33
C LEU A 173 1.68 -4.28 7.38
N VAL A 174 2.52 -5.29 7.56
CA VAL A 174 2.13 -6.70 7.66
C VAL A 174 2.38 -7.18 9.08
N GLN A 175 1.31 -7.65 9.72
CA GLN A 175 1.33 -8.33 11.01
C GLN A 175 1.41 -9.84 10.76
N ASP A 176 2.56 -10.41 11.06
CA ASP A 176 2.84 -11.82 10.81
C ASP A 176 3.50 -12.47 12.04
N PRO A 177 2.74 -12.70 13.12
CA PRO A 177 3.30 -13.17 14.40
C PRO A 177 3.93 -14.57 14.33
N ASN A 178 3.65 -15.34 13.27
CA ASN A 178 4.16 -16.69 13.08
C ASN A 178 5.08 -16.82 11.85
N ASP A 179 5.52 -15.69 11.27
CA ASP A 179 6.35 -15.62 10.06
C ASP A 179 5.80 -16.41 8.86
N VAL A 180 4.49 -16.67 8.78
CA VAL A 180 3.90 -17.49 7.71
C VAL A 180 3.97 -16.73 6.38
N ILE A 181 3.56 -15.47 6.39
CA ILE A 181 3.55 -14.61 5.20
C ILE A 181 4.99 -14.31 4.76
N LYS A 182 5.88 -13.99 5.71
CA LYS A 182 7.29 -13.72 5.44
C LYS A 182 7.98 -14.93 4.80
N ASN A 183 7.74 -16.12 5.34
CA ASN A 183 8.31 -17.36 4.79
C ASN A 183 7.78 -17.67 3.39
N ASP A 184 6.49 -17.43 3.12
CA ASP A 184 5.93 -17.68 1.79
C ASP A 184 6.46 -16.70 0.74
N LEU A 185 6.60 -15.41 1.09
CA LEU A 185 7.28 -14.43 0.24
C LEU A 185 8.75 -14.82 0.01
N LEU A 186 9.46 -15.28 1.04
CA LEU A 186 10.85 -15.70 0.93
C LEU A 186 11.02 -16.92 0.01
N LYS A 187 10.13 -17.91 0.09
CA LYS A 187 10.12 -19.07 -0.83
C LYS A 187 9.94 -18.60 -2.28
N CYS A 188 8.99 -17.70 -2.52
CA CYS A 188 8.71 -17.16 -3.84
C CYS A 188 9.90 -16.34 -4.38
N PHE A 189 10.45 -15.44 -3.56
CA PHE A 189 11.62 -14.64 -3.90
C PHE A 189 12.85 -15.49 -4.22
N SER A 190 13.15 -16.48 -3.37
CA SER A 190 14.31 -17.35 -3.55
C SER A 190 14.21 -18.18 -4.82
N HIS A 191 13.01 -18.66 -5.14
CA HIS A 191 12.79 -19.52 -6.31
C HIS A 191 12.82 -18.75 -7.63
N TYR A 192 12.18 -17.58 -7.68
CA TYR A 192 11.94 -16.88 -8.96
C TYR A 192 12.84 -15.67 -9.20
N ASN A 193 13.38 -15.04 -8.15
CA ASN A 193 14.11 -13.78 -8.29
C ASN A 193 15.61 -13.94 -8.04
N ILE A 194 16.03 -14.85 -7.14
CA ILE A 194 17.46 -15.15 -6.91
C ILE A 194 18.00 -16.13 -7.96
N GLN A 195 17.25 -17.20 -8.25
CA GLN A 195 17.65 -18.25 -9.20
C GLN A 195 16.63 -18.37 -10.35
N PRO A 196 16.44 -17.31 -11.15
CA PRO A 196 15.47 -17.33 -12.23
C PRO A 196 15.84 -18.42 -13.25
N LYS A 197 14.92 -19.36 -13.50
CA LYS A 197 15.06 -20.36 -14.57
C LYS A 197 14.76 -19.77 -15.95
N ASP A 198 13.90 -18.77 -15.98
CA ASP A 198 13.41 -18.06 -17.17
C ASP A 198 13.02 -16.61 -16.78
N ASP A 199 12.15 -15.96 -17.54
CA ASP A 199 11.65 -14.59 -17.26
C ASP A 199 10.58 -14.54 -16.17
N THR A 200 10.19 -15.67 -15.57
CA THR A 200 9.22 -15.71 -14.48
C THR A 200 9.80 -15.03 -13.23
N ARG A 201 9.06 -14.08 -12.66
CA ARG A 201 9.43 -13.37 -11.43
C ARG A 201 8.33 -13.49 -10.40
N CYS A 202 8.73 -13.55 -9.14
CA CYS A 202 7.84 -13.34 -8.01
C CYS A 202 7.48 -11.84 -7.96
N THR A 203 6.20 -11.54 -8.09
CA THR A 203 5.66 -10.18 -8.04
C THR A 203 4.65 -10.03 -6.92
N VAL A 204 4.53 -8.81 -6.41
CA VAL A 204 3.55 -8.46 -5.38
C VAL A 204 2.80 -7.22 -5.86
N GLU A 205 1.49 -7.22 -5.64
CA GLU A 205 0.61 -6.09 -5.93
C GLU A 205 -0.01 -5.55 -4.65
N ILE A 206 0.04 -4.24 -4.47
CA ILE A 206 -0.73 -3.54 -3.45
C ILE A 206 -1.84 -2.75 -4.13
N ASN A 207 -3.08 -3.04 -3.76
CA ASN A 207 -4.27 -2.39 -4.30
C ASN A 207 -5.03 -1.63 -3.21
N ASN A 208 -4.74 -0.32 -3.09
CA ASN A 208 -5.39 0.62 -2.17
C ASN A 208 -5.53 2.03 -2.80
N PRO A 209 -6.26 2.17 -3.92
CA PRO A 209 -6.35 3.44 -4.62
C PRO A 209 -7.16 4.46 -3.82
N MET A 210 -6.59 5.64 -3.60
CA MET A 210 -7.24 6.73 -2.87
C MET A 210 -7.81 7.75 -3.86
N ALA A 211 -9.13 7.94 -3.86
CA ALA A 211 -9.82 8.85 -4.78
C ALA A 211 -9.52 10.35 -4.50
N ALA A 212 -9.20 10.67 -3.24
CA ALA A 212 -8.85 12.00 -2.79
C ALA A 212 -7.44 12.39 -3.28
N VAL A 213 -7.26 13.63 -3.75
CA VAL A 213 -5.99 14.09 -4.36
C VAL A 213 -5.71 15.57 -4.06
N ARG A 214 -4.42 15.91 -4.04
CA ARG A 214 -3.82 17.24 -3.88
C ARG A 214 -4.04 17.90 -2.53
N SER A 215 -5.28 18.27 -2.22
CA SER A 215 -5.60 19.04 -1.02
C SER A 215 -7.10 18.98 -0.70
N THR A 216 -7.45 19.32 0.54
CA THR A 216 -8.84 19.35 1.02
C THR A 216 -9.70 20.30 0.19
N THR A 217 -9.14 21.45 -0.19
CA THR A 217 -9.81 22.45 -1.03
C THR A 217 -10.17 21.88 -2.42
N VAL A 218 -9.25 21.16 -3.06
CA VAL A 218 -9.49 20.52 -4.36
C VAL A 218 -10.48 19.36 -4.22
N CYS A 219 -10.31 18.52 -3.20
CA CYS A 219 -11.15 17.36 -2.96
C CYS A 219 -12.62 17.76 -2.73
N ASN A 220 -12.88 18.68 -1.80
CA ASN A 220 -14.24 19.14 -1.50
C ASN A 220 -14.88 19.84 -2.69
N ARG A 221 -14.11 20.63 -3.45
CA ARG A 221 -14.60 21.24 -4.68
C ARG A 221 -15.02 20.19 -5.71
N ARG A 222 -14.23 19.14 -5.93
CA ARG A 222 -14.58 18.03 -6.83
C ARG A 222 -15.85 17.32 -6.38
N GLN A 223 -15.96 17.01 -5.09
CA GLN A 223 -17.14 16.38 -4.52
C GLN A 223 -18.40 17.24 -4.71
N TYR A 224 -18.29 18.55 -4.47
CA TYR A 224 -19.37 19.49 -4.73
C TYR A 224 -19.79 19.48 -6.20
N LEU A 225 -18.84 19.58 -7.14
CA LEU A 225 -19.14 19.56 -8.57
C LEU A 225 -19.81 18.24 -9.02
N MET A 226 -19.38 17.10 -8.48
CA MET A 226 -20.00 15.79 -8.77
C MET A 226 -21.43 15.67 -8.21
N SER A 227 -21.78 16.44 -7.18
CA SER A 227 -23.14 16.45 -6.62
C SER A 227 -24.15 17.23 -7.48
N LEU A 228 -23.68 18.06 -8.42
CA LEU A 228 -24.53 18.85 -9.29
C LEU A 228 -25.16 17.97 -10.38
N GLN A 229 -26.46 18.16 -10.61
CA GLN A 229 -27.30 17.38 -11.52
C GLN A 229 -26.78 17.14 -12.96
N PRO A 230 -25.99 18.01 -13.63
CA PRO A 230 -25.46 17.67 -14.96
C PRO A 230 -24.52 16.46 -15.00
N PHE A 231 -24.08 15.93 -13.84
CA PHE A 231 -23.26 14.71 -13.74
C PHE A 231 -24.00 13.50 -13.17
N LYS A 232 -25.29 13.62 -12.82
CA LYS A 232 -26.14 12.46 -12.59
C LYS A 232 -26.50 11.87 -13.96
N VAL A 233 -25.63 11.01 -14.49
CA VAL A 233 -26.01 10.10 -15.57
C VAL A 233 -27.24 9.35 -15.08
N GLY A 234 -28.36 9.51 -15.81
CA GLY A 234 -29.64 8.91 -15.46
C GLY A 234 -29.47 7.42 -15.23
N THR A 235 -29.78 7.00 -14.00
CA THR A 235 -30.15 5.62 -13.67
C THR A 235 -31.43 5.24 -14.37
#